data_AF-A0A953PVL4-F1
#
_entry.id   AF-A0A953PVL4-F1
#
_cell.length_a   1.000
_cell.length_b   1.000
_cell.length_c   1.000
_cell.angle_alpha   90.00
_cell.angle_beta   90.00
_cell.angle_gamma   90.00
#
_symmetry.space_group_name_H-M   'P 1'
#
loop_
_entity.id
_entity.type
_entity.pdbx_description
1 polymer ?
#
loop_
_entity_poly.entity_id
_entity_poly.type
_entity_poly.pdbx_seq_one_letter_code
_entity_poly.pdbx_strand_id
1 'polypeptide(L)'
;MPDLTKKKVGIVTCSGEEIPEGTVTRRAALKVLESLRPHQTVTICLPLFLAGGEGDRAFARFHPTIAVDGCEKRCAARSTERYSGKPAVSIVVEGGASKVSSRLGTARRLTETGMSVANDVASEIARHVDRLLGLHADERPGLQIESSQQQEEPKARGATCSCGSGIPVTTLRLAGREVTFVGLPLIFAEFREAGRLPDDCTKAELMAAVRIYNPFADDDAASYTDLVLQEYRAYCERSH
;
A
#
# COMPACT_ATOMS: atom_id res chain seq x y z
N MET A 1 1.12 -14.88 19.32
CA MET A 1 1.53 -13.63 18.65
C MET A 1 0.51 -13.38 17.57
N PRO A 2 -0.14 -12.20 17.48
CA PRO A 2 -1.10 -11.97 16.40
C PRO A 2 -0.37 -12.13 15.07
N ASP A 3 -0.90 -12.99 14.22
CA ASP A 3 -0.43 -13.22 12.85
C ASP A 3 -0.45 -11.87 12.13
N LEU A 4 0.74 -11.30 11.93
CA LEU A 4 0.91 -10.05 11.18
C LEU A 4 0.48 -10.36 9.75
N THR A 5 -0.77 -10.00 9.45
CA THR A 5 -1.47 -10.11 8.17
C THR A 5 -0.49 -10.22 7.00
N LYS A 6 -0.49 -11.39 6.32
CA LYS A 6 0.40 -11.70 5.18
C LYS A 6 0.63 -10.46 4.30
N LYS A 7 1.90 -10.02 4.22
CA LYS A 7 2.31 -8.81 3.50
C LYS A 7 1.76 -8.85 2.06
N LYS A 8 0.96 -7.85 1.69
CA LYS A 8 0.43 -7.68 0.33
C LYS A 8 1.09 -6.50 -0.37
N VAL A 9 1.01 -6.47 -1.69
CA VAL A 9 1.49 -5.38 -2.55
C VAL A 9 0.31 -4.63 -3.15
N GLY A 10 0.32 -3.31 -3.04
CA GLY A 10 -0.68 -2.43 -3.64
C GLY A 10 -0.34 -2.16 -5.10
N ILE A 11 -1.35 -2.19 -5.96
CA ILE A 11 -1.22 -1.78 -7.36
C ILE A 11 -2.12 -0.57 -7.56
N VAL A 12 -1.53 0.58 -7.85
CA VAL A 12 -2.27 1.81 -8.15
C VAL A 12 -2.03 2.16 -9.62
N THR A 13 -3.10 2.16 -10.40
CA THR A 13 -3.04 2.54 -11.82
C THR A 13 -3.55 3.96 -12.01
N CYS A 14 -3.00 4.67 -12.99
CA CYS A 14 -3.64 5.91 -13.45
C CYS A 14 -5.04 5.64 -13.98
N SER A 15 -5.96 6.61 -13.90
CA SER A 15 -7.29 6.46 -14.51
C SER A 15 -7.16 6.26 -16.02
N GLY A 16 -6.34 7.08 -16.68
CA GLY A 16 -5.95 6.90 -18.07
C GLY A 16 -7.13 6.75 -19.03
N GLU A 17 -8.26 7.39 -18.72
CA GLU A 17 -9.55 7.17 -19.40
C GLU A 17 -9.60 7.75 -20.82
N GLU A 18 -8.63 8.58 -21.19
CA GLU A 18 -8.57 9.30 -22.47
C GLU A 18 -7.52 8.73 -23.43
N ILE A 19 -6.71 7.76 -22.99
CA ILE A 19 -5.58 7.23 -23.77
C ILE A 19 -5.52 5.70 -23.72
N PRO A 20 -5.13 5.00 -24.81
CA PRO A 20 -5.05 3.54 -24.83
C PRO A 20 -4.01 2.97 -23.84
N GLU A 21 -2.92 3.70 -23.58
CA GLU A 21 -1.92 3.34 -22.57
C GLU A 21 -2.54 3.24 -21.17
N GLY A 22 -3.55 4.07 -20.89
CA GLY A 22 -4.34 4.00 -19.66
C GLY A 22 -5.26 2.79 -19.59
N THR A 23 -5.73 2.27 -20.72
CA THR A 23 -6.40 0.97 -20.77
C THR A 23 -5.40 -0.16 -20.56
N VAL A 24 -4.18 -0.05 -21.10
CA VAL A 24 -3.09 -1.02 -20.89
C VAL A 24 -2.79 -1.15 -19.39
N THR A 25 -2.60 -0.04 -18.67
CA THR A 25 -2.31 -0.09 -17.22
C THR A 25 -3.41 -0.80 -16.43
N ARG A 26 -4.68 -0.43 -16.67
CA ARG A 26 -5.84 -1.04 -16.00
C ARG A 26 -5.99 -2.53 -16.31
N ARG A 27 -5.78 -2.93 -17.57
CA ARG A 27 -5.83 -4.35 -17.99
C ARG A 27 -4.67 -5.16 -17.42
N ALA A 28 -3.48 -4.58 -17.36
CA ALA A 28 -2.32 -5.21 -16.75
C ALA A 28 -2.54 -5.46 -15.26
N ALA A 29 -3.00 -4.45 -14.52
CA ALA A 29 -3.33 -4.59 -13.11
C ALA A 29 -4.44 -5.63 -12.87
N LEU A 30 -5.51 -5.61 -13.67
CA LEU A 30 -6.59 -6.60 -13.57
C LEU A 30 -6.06 -8.03 -13.74
N LYS A 31 -5.21 -8.28 -14.74
CA LYS A 31 -4.60 -9.60 -14.95
C LYS A 31 -3.74 -10.04 -13.76
N VAL A 32 -3.01 -9.12 -13.14
CA VAL A 32 -2.23 -9.43 -11.92
C VAL A 32 -3.16 -9.82 -10.78
N LEU A 33 -4.22 -9.03 -10.55
CA LEU A 33 -5.18 -9.25 -9.47
C LEU A 33 -6.01 -10.53 -9.65
N GLU A 34 -6.33 -10.92 -10.88
CA GLU A 34 -7.20 -12.07 -11.14
C GLU A 34 -6.43 -13.37 -11.41
N SER A 35 -5.25 -13.27 -12.04
CA SER A 35 -4.57 -14.46 -12.60
C SER A 35 -3.15 -14.67 -12.09
N LEU A 36 -2.35 -13.61 -11.95
CA LEU A 36 -0.93 -13.80 -11.62
C LEU A 36 -0.70 -13.88 -10.10
N ARG A 37 -1.25 -12.94 -9.33
CA ARG A 37 -0.96 -12.78 -7.89
C ARG A 37 -2.23 -12.45 -7.08
N PRO A 38 -3.32 -13.22 -7.21
CA PRO A 38 -4.63 -12.88 -6.63
C PRO A 38 -4.66 -12.79 -5.10
N HIS A 39 -3.75 -13.50 -4.41
CA HIS A 39 -3.71 -13.50 -2.95
C HIS A 39 -2.63 -12.58 -2.37
N GLN A 40 -1.72 -12.09 -3.21
CA GLN A 40 -0.58 -11.27 -2.84
C GLN A 40 -0.76 -9.79 -3.18
N THR A 41 -1.78 -9.46 -3.97
CA THR A 41 -1.99 -8.10 -4.49
C THR A 41 -3.36 -7.53 -4.11
N VAL A 42 -3.42 -6.21 -4.04
CA VAL A 42 -4.66 -5.43 -3.84
C VAL A 42 -4.62 -4.25 -4.79
N THR A 43 -5.77 -3.88 -5.34
CA THR A 43 -5.89 -2.68 -6.18
C THR A 43 -6.16 -1.46 -5.34
N ILE A 44 -5.59 -0.33 -5.72
CA ILE A 44 -5.84 0.97 -5.12
C ILE A 44 -6.55 1.83 -6.15
N CYS A 45 -7.76 2.27 -5.82
CA CYS A 45 -8.57 3.09 -6.71
C CYS A 45 -8.04 4.53 -6.70
N LEU A 46 -7.27 4.93 -7.72
CA LEU A 46 -6.69 6.27 -7.76
C LEU A 46 -7.72 7.41 -7.57
N PRO A 47 -8.93 7.39 -8.18
CA PRO A 47 -9.95 8.40 -7.90
C PRO A 47 -10.35 8.48 -6.43
N LEU A 48 -10.59 7.34 -5.76
CA LEU A 48 -10.94 7.30 -4.34
C LEU A 48 -9.75 7.75 -3.46
N PHE A 49 -8.56 7.30 -3.81
CA PHE A 49 -7.30 7.69 -3.16
C PHE A 49 -7.11 9.22 -3.22
N LEU A 50 -7.35 9.84 -4.37
CA LEU A 50 -7.32 11.30 -4.55
C LEU A 50 -8.41 12.00 -3.74
N ALA A 51 -9.61 11.43 -3.68
CA ALA A 51 -10.76 11.97 -2.95
C ALA A 51 -10.65 11.86 -1.42
N GLY A 52 -9.59 11.25 -0.87
CA GLY A 52 -9.41 11.12 0.57
C GLY A 52 -9.74 9.74 1.14
N GLY A 53 -9.80 8.70 0.30
CA GLY A 53 -10.02 7.33 0.75
C GLY A 53 -8.96 6.87 1.75
N GLU A 54 -9.30 6.92 3.04
CA GLU A 54 -8.36 6.68 4.13
C GLU A 54 -7.81 5.26 4.11
N GLY A 55 -8.64 4.25 3.82
CA GLY A 55 -8.21 2.85 3.74
C GLY A 55 -7.22 2.59 2.61
N ASP A 56 -7.37 3.25 1.46
CA ASP A 56 -6.47 3.15 0.32
C ASP A 56 -5.15 3.90 0.58
N ARG A 57 -5.21 5.09 1.20
CA ARG A 57 -4.03 5.86 1.61
C ARG A 57 -3.21 5.15 2.69
N ALA A 58 -3.89 4.61 3.70
CA ALA A 58 -3.25 3.82 4.75
C ALA A 58 -2.60 2.57 4.18
N PHE A 59 -3.30 1.84 3.30
CA PHE A 59 -2.70 0.68 2.65
C PHE A 59 -1.41 1.08 1.95
N ALA A 60 -1.43 2.12 1.10
CA ALA A 60 -0.25 2.53 0.33
C ALA A 60 0.91 3.04 1.20
N ARG A 61 0.63 3.46 2.43
CA ARG A 61 1.64 3.95 3.38
C ARG A 61 2.34 2.80 4.09
N PHE A 62 1.60 1.77 4.46
CA PHE A 62 2.12 0.65 5.25
C PHE A 62 2.49 -0.58 4.44
N HIS A 63 2.09 -0.63 3.16
CA HIS A 63 2.38 -1.74 2.27
C HIS A 63 3.11 -1.26 1.01
N PRO A 64 4.05 -2.06 0.49
CA PRO A 64 4.74 -1.72 -0.75
C PRO A 64 3.72 -1.53 -1.87
N THR A 65 3.85 -0.41 -2.58
CA THR A 65 2.90 -0.01 -3.63
C THR A 65 3.62 0.19 -4.95
N ILE A 66 3.11 -0.44 -6.01
CA ILE A 66 3.55 -0.31 -7.39
C ILE A 66 2.60 0.68 -8.08
N ALA A 67 3.15 1.80 -8.56
CA ALA A 67 2.42 2.76 -9.37
C ALA A 67 2.61 2.46 -10.86
N VAL A 68 1.51 2.41 -11.61
CA VAL A 68 1.50 2.10 -13.04
C VAL A 68 0.76 3.20 -13.80
N ASP A 69 1.50 3.96 -14.60
CA ASP A 69 1.02 5.16 -15.27
C ASP A 69 1.04 4.99 -16.80
N GLY A 70 -0.02 5.44 -17.48
CA GLY A 70 -0.12 5.39 -18.95
C GLY A 70 0.57 6.55 -19.65
N CYS A 71 1.15 7.50 -18.91
CA CYS A 71 1.87 8.64 -19.48
C CYS A 71 2.80 9.28 -18.45
N GLU A 72 3.68 10.17 -18.92
CA GLU A 72 4.66 10.88 -18.08
C GLU A 72 4.06 11.89 -17.08
N LYS A 73 2.74 12.11 -17.09
CA LYS A 73 2.09 12.88 -16.02
C LYS A 73 2.21 12.18 -14.67
N ARG A 74 2.38 10.85 -14.67
CA ARG A 74 2.63 10.00 -13.49
C ARG A 74 1.61 10.23 -12.37
N CYS A 75 0.33 10.28 -12.73
CA CYS A 75 -0.74 10.60 -11.79
C CYS A 75 -0.79 9.62 -10.61
N ALA A 76 -0.61 8.32 -10.87
CA ALA A 76 -0.60 7.31 -9.81
C ALA A 76 0.62 7.49 -8.92
N ALA A 77 1.83 7.51 -9.48
CA ALA A 77 3.06 7.62 -8.70
C ALA A 77 3.10 8.90 -7.85
N ARG A 78 2.78 10.06 -8.46
CA ARG A 78 2.79 11.35 -7.76
C ARG A 78 1.74 11.43 -6.67
N SER A 79 0.57 10.84 -6.88
CA SER A 79 -0.49 10.84 -5.87
C SER A 79 -0.07 9.98 -4.68
N THR A 80 0.43 8.77 -4.95
CA THR A 80 0.93 7.89 -3.89
C THR A 80 2.05 8.55 -3.09
N GLU A 81 3.03 9.16 -3.76
CA GLU A 81 4.11 9.89 -3.11
C GLU A 81 3.60 11.03 -2.23
N ARG A 82 2.64 11.80 -2.75
CA ARG A 82 2.07 12.95 -2.04
C ARG A 82 1.27 12.55 -0.79
N TYR A 83 0.51 11.46 -0.83
CA TYR A 83 -0.48 11.15 0.20
C TYR A 83 -0.12 9.97 1.11
N SER A 84 0.83 9.12 0.70
CA SER A 84 1.14 7.88 1.42
C SER A 84 2.63 7.58 1.53
N GLY A 85 3.46 8.12 0.65
CA GLY A 85 4.91 7.89 0.60
C GLY A 85 5.36 7.40 -0.77
N LYS A 86 6.67 7.34 -0.99
CA LYS A 86 7.23 7.01 -2.31
C LYS A 86 6.81 5.60 -2.74
N PRO A 87 6.25 5.42 -3.96
CA PRO A 87 5.99 4.08 -4.51
C PRO A 87 7.26 3.23 -4.49
N ALA A 88 7.12 1.95 -4.15
CA ALA A 88 8.23 1.01 -4.18
C ALA A 88 8.73 0.79 -5.62
N VAL A 89 7.82 0.86 -6.59
CA VAL A 89 8.12 0.80 -8.03
C VAL A 89 7.20 1.77 -8.77
N SER A 90 7.72 2.45 -9.80
CA SER A 90 6.96 3.30 -10.70
C SER A 90 7.22 2.85 -12.14
N ILE A 91 6.17 2.42 -12.83
CA ILE A 91 6.18 1.96 -14.22
C ILE A 91 5.42 2.99 -15.04
N VAL A 92 5.99 3.42 -16.17
CA VAL A 92 5.26 4.19 -17.17
C VAL A 92 5.15 3.36 -18.44
N VAL A 93 3.93 3.16 -18.92
CA VAL A 93 3.68 2.55 -20.22
C VAL A 93 4.01 3.60 -21.27
N GLU A 94 5.20 3.50 -21.86
CA GLU A 94 5.68 4.43 -22.88
C GLU A 94 4.86 4.33 -24.18
N GLY A 95 3.92 5.26 -24.34
CA GLY A 95 3.30 5.57 -25.62
C GLY A 95 4.13 6.60 -26.38
N GLY A 96 5.28 6.19 -26.94
CA GLY A 96 6.10 7.07 -27.77
C GLY A 96 5.25 7.78 -28.83
N ALA A 97 5.36 9.12 -28.87
CA ALA A 97 4.48 10.03 -29.58
C ALA A 97 3.96 9.51 -30.94
N SER A 98 2.63 9.47 -31.05
CA SER A 98 1.83 9.40 -32.28
C SER A 98 1.74 8.08 -33.07
N LYS A 99 2.76 7.21 -33.12
CA LYS A 99 2.68 5.96 -33.93
C LYS A 99 2.49 4.66 -33.14
N VAL A 100 2.83 4.61 -31.86
CA VAL A 100 2.65 3.41 -31.01
C VAL A 100 1.24 3.38 -30.41
N SER A 101 0.71 4.53 -29.99
CA SER A 101 -0.61 4.64 -29.35
C SER A 101 -1.75 4.08 -30.21
N SER A 102 -1.74 4.35 -31.53
CA SER A 102 -2.74 3.79 -32.46
C SER A 102 -2.66 2.28 -32.62
N ARG A 103 -1.48 1.68 -32.42
CA ARG A 103 -1.30 0.22 -32.43
C ARG A 103 -1.84 -0.43 -31.17
N LEU A 104 -1.86 0.29 -30.05
CA LEU A 104 -2.43 -0.22 -28.79
C LEU A 104 -3.95 -0.29 -28.85
N GLY A 105 -4.58 0.61 -29.60
CA GLY A 105 -6.03 0.67 -29.79
C GLY A 105 -6.60 2.02 -29.36
N THR A 106 -7.68 1.97 -28.60
CA THR A 106 -8.40 3.15 -28.08
C THR A 106 -8.41 3.13 -26.56
N ALA A 107 -8.77 4.26 -25.95
CA ALA A 107 -8.95 4.36 -24.50
C ALA A 107 -10.02 3.42 -23.90
N ARG A 108 -10.87 2.80 -24.74
CA ARG A 108 -11.92 1.86 -24.31
C ARG A 108 -11.64 0.41 -24.70
N ARG A 109 -10.82 0.19 -25.73
CA ARG A 109 -10.59 -1.14 -26.30
C ARG A 109 -9.19 -1.25 -26.89
N LEU A 110 -8.45 -2.25 -26.42
CA LEU A 110 -7.14 -2.61 -26.94
C LEU A 110 -7.26 -3.48 -28.19
N THR A 111 -6.27 -3.37 -29.07
CA THR A 111 -5.99 -4.35 -30.14
C THR A 111 -5.27 -5.57 -29.56
N GLU A 112 -4.94 -6.55 -30.40
CA GLU A 112 -4.05 -7.66 -30.03
C GLU A 112 -2.68 -7.16 -29.57
N THR A 113 -2.08 -6.20 -30.29
CA THR A 113 -0.82 -5.57 -29.88
C THR A 113 -0.96 -4.88 -28.52
N GLY A 114 -2.04 -4.12 -28.30
CA GLY A 114 -2.29 -3.48 -27.02
C GLY A 114 -2.46 -4.48 -25.88
N MET A 115 -3.13 -5.60 -26.14
CA MET A 115 -3.29 -6.68 -25.19
C MET A 115 -1.96 -7.40 -24.91
N SER A 116 -1.11 -7.59 -25.92
CA SER A 116 0.25 -8.11 -25.73
C SER A 116 1.05 -7.22 -24.79
N VAL A 117 1.05 -5.90 -25.02
CA VAL A 117 1.73 -4.94 -24.13
C VAL A 117 1.13 -4.99 -22.71
N ALA A 118 -0.19 -5.12 -22.57
CA ALA A 118 -0.81 -5.28 -21.25
C ALA A 118 -0.35 -6.57 -20.54
N ASN A 119 -0.14 -7.66 -21.26
CA ASN A 119 0.40 -8.90 -20.70
C ASN A 119 1.87 -8.75 -20.29
N ASP A 120 2.67 -8.02 -21.06
CA ASP A 120 4.08 -7.75 -20.73
C ASP A 120 4.19 -6.90 -19.47
N VAL A 121 3.40 -5.82 -19.39
CA VAL A 121 3.31 -4.96 -18.20
C VAL A 121 2.80 -5.74 -16.99
N ALA A 122 1.80 -6.63 -17.16
CA ALA A 122 1.32 -7.48 -16.08
C ALA A 122 2.41 -8.44 -15.56
N SER A 123 3.20 -9.01 -16.47
CA SER A 123 4.32 -9.88 -16.12
C SER A 123 5.43 -9.11 -15.40
N GLU A 124 5.69 -7.87 -15.81
CA GLU A 124 6.60 -6.96 -15.10
C GLU A 124 6.12 -6.65 -13.68
N ILE A 125 4.85 -6.27 -13.52
CA ILE A 125 4.25 -6.02 -12.19
C ILE A 125 4.38 -7.28 -11.32
N ALA A 126 4.05 -8.47 -11.84
CA ALA A 126 4.14 -9.71 -11.08
C ALA A 126 5.57 -10.01 -10.60
N ARG A 127 6.60 -9.81 -11.44
CA ARG A 127 8.00 -9.93 -11.02
C ARG A 127 8.37 -8.96 -9.91
N HIS A 128 7.85 -7.73 -9.96
CA HIS A 128 8.07 -6.76 -8.89
C HIS A 128 7.36 -7.16 -7.60
N VAL A 129 6.14 -7.69 -7.69
CA VAL A 129 5.42 -8.25 -6.54
C VAL A 129 6.23 -9.36 -5.87
N ASP A 130 6.73 -10.31 -6.65
CA ASP A 130 7.55 -11.41 -6.12
C ASP A 130 8.78 -10.89 -5.40
N ARG A 131 9.50 -9.95 -6.01
CA ARG A 131 10.68 -9.32 -5.42
C ARG A 131 10.35 -8.61 -4.11
N LEU A 132 9.26 -7.85 -4.08
CA LEU A 132 8.84 -7.08 -2.90
C LEU A 132 8.39 -7.97 -1.74
N LEU A 133 7.92 -9.18 -2.04
CA LEU A 133 7.50 -10.18 -1.06
C LEU A 133 8.58 -11.22 -0.75
N GLY A 134 9.75 -11.16 -1.42
CA GLY A 134 10.81 -12.15 -1.25
C GLY A 134 10.44 -13.55 -1.76
N LEU A 135 9.48 -13.66 -2.67
CA LEU A 135 9.09 -14.94 -3.26
C LEU A 135 10.15 -15.37 -4.28
N HIS A 136 10.87 -16.45 -3.99
CA HIS A 136 11.76 -17.09 -4.96
C HIS A 136 10.97 -18.06 -5.86
N ALA A 137 11.41 -18.22 -7.12
CA ALA A 137 10.70 -19.00 -8.14
C ALA A 137 10.52 -20.51 -7.82
N ASP A 138 11.23 -21.01 -6.79
CA ASP A 138 11.20 -22.40 -6.34
C ASP A 138 10.10 -22.70 -5.29
N GLU A 139 9.50 -21.69 -4.67
CA GLU A 139 8.39 -21.87 -3.74
C GLU A 139 7.09 -21.48 -4.43
N ARG A 140 6.67 -22.26 -5.43
CA ARG A 140 5.27 -22.20 -5.91
C ARG A 140 4.43 -23.05 -4.95
N PRO A 141 3.65 -22.47 -4.02
CA PRO A 141 2.66 -23.25 -3.32
C PRO A 141 1.60 -23.58 -4.38
N GLY A 142 1.43 -24.87 -4.67
CA GLY A 142 0.33 -25.35 -5.48
C GLY A 142 -0.99 -24.80 -4.91
N LEU A 143 -1.95 -24.56 -5.80
CA LEU A 143 -3.32 -24.22 -5.44
C LEU A 143 -3.82 -25.16 -4.34
N GLN A 144 -3.82 -24.70 -3.10
CA GLN A 144 -4.60 -25.29 -2.03
C GLN A 144 -5.74 -24.34 -1.75
N ILE A 145 -6.88 -24.69 -2.34
CA ILE A 145 -8.18 -24.16 -1.99
C ILE A 145 -8.50 -24.77 -0.62
N GLU A 146 -8.16 -24.05 0.45
CA GLU A 146 -8.70 -24.36 1.77
C GLU A 146 -9.86 -23.40 2.04
N SER A 147 -11.05 -23.91 1.71
CA SER A 147 -12.29 -23.49 2.36
C SER A 147 -12.23 -23.91 3.82
N SER A 148 -12.38 -22.97 4.75
CA SER A 148 -13.26 -23.12 5.92
C SER A 148 -13.37 -21.81 6.69
N GLN A 149 -14.63 -21.53 7.01
CA GLN A 149 -15.09 -20.46 7.88
C GLN A 149 -14.62 -20.73 9.31
N GLN A 150 -14.28 -19.66 10.05
CA GLN A 150 -14.74 -19.48 11.42
C GLN A 150 -14.68 -17.99 11.76
N GLN A 151 -15.86 -17.42 11.93
CA GLN A 151 -16.07 -16.11 12.52
C GLN A 151 -15.77 -16.23 14.02
N GLU A 152 -14.73 -15.54 14.48
CA GLU A 152 -14.67 -15.07 15.85
C GLU A 152 -14.76 -13.54 15.81
N GLU A 153 -15.73 -12.99 16.53
CA GLU A 153 -15.88 -11.55 16.74
C GLU A 153 -14.64 -10.98 17.45
N PRO A 154 -14.13 -9.81 17.04
CA PRO A 154 -13.39 -8.97 17.95
C PRO A 154 -14.11 -7.64 18.18
N LYS A 155 -14.37 -7.36 19.46
CA LYS A 155 -14.63 -6.03 19.98
C LYS A 155 -13.47 -5.09 19.62
N ALA A 156 -13.78 -4.15 18.74
CA ALA A 156 -13.33 -2.75 18.65
C ALA A 156 -13.28 -2.41 17.14
N ARG A 157 -14.14 -1.50 16.70
CA ARG A 157 -14.24 -1.08 15.29
C ARG A 157 -12.92 -0.43 14.86
N GLY A 158 -12.01 -1.23 14.29
CA GLY A 158 -10.75 -0.76 13.71
C GLY A 158 -10.94 -0.10 12.36
N ALA A 159 -10.03 0.81 11.99
CA ALA A 159 -10.00 1.43 10.67
C ALA A 159 -9.85 0.35 9.58
N THR A 160 -10.76 0.35 8.61
CA THR A 160 -10.82 -0.66 7.55
C THR A 160 -9.74 -0.40 6.51
N CYS A 161 -8.81 -1.34 6.36
CA CYS A 161 -7.81 -1.31 5.29
C CYS A 161 -8.41 -1.84 3.98
N SER A 162 -7.98 -1.32 2.83
CA SER A 162 -8.49 -1.73 1.50
C SER A 162 -8.34 -3.24 1.22
N CYS A 163 -7.37 -3.90 1.87
CA CYS A 163 -7.17 -5.34 1.80
C CYS A 163 -8.15 -6.17 2.65
N GLY A 164 -9.07 -5.54 3.38
CA GLY A 164 -10.03 -6.18 4.27
C GLY A 164 -9.46 -6.68 5.61
N SER A 165 -8.14 -6.63 5.82
CA SER A 165 -7.51 -7.18 7.02
C SER A 165 -7.54 -6.25 8.25
N GLY A 166 -8.09 -5.04 8.10
CA GLY A 166 -8.00 -3.98 9.12
C GLY A 166 -6.58 -3.42 9.29
N ILE A 167 -6.48 -2.19 9.77
CA ILE A 167 -5.21 -1.61 10.22
C ILE A 167 -5.04 -1.93 11.71
N PRO A 168 -3.87 -2.40 12.17
CA PRO A 168 -3.64 -2.66 13.59
C PRO A 168 -3.92 -1.42 14.44
N VAL A 169 -4.64 -1.60 15.55
CA VAL A 169 -4.87 -0.55 16.54
C VAL A 169 -4.14 -0.87 17.84
N THR A 170 -3.61 0.15 18.49
CA THR A 170 -2.89 0.05 19.76
C THR A 170 -3.52 1.01 20.75
N THR A 171 -4.05 0.49 21.85
CA THR A 171 -4.62 1.30 22.93
C THR A 171 -3.57 1.54 24.00
N LEU A 172 -3.25 2.81 24.24
CA LEU A 172 -2.30 3.25 25.27
C LEU A 172 -3.04 4.09 26.32
N ARG A 173 -2.49 4.18 27.53
CA ARG A 173 -3.05 5.01 28.61
C ARG A 173 -2.29 6.33 28.72
N LEU A 174 -3.02 7.44 28.67
CA LEU A 174 -2.49 8.79 28.86
C LEU A 174 -3.28 9.50 29.95
N ALA A 175 -2.63 9.96 31.04
CA ALA A 175 -3.31 10.69 32.13
C ALA A 175 -4.60 10.02 32.64
N GLY A 176 -4.63 8.68 32.71
CA GLY A 176 -5.80 7.91 33.17
C GLY A 176 -6.91 7.67 32.12
N ARG A 177 -6.82 8.28 30.93
CA ARG A 177 -7.70 7.97 29.78
C ARG A 177 -7.05 6.96 28.84
N GLU A 178 -7.87 6.13 28.21
CA GLU A 178 -7.45 5.25 27.12
C GLU A 178 -7.47 6.01 25.80
N VAL A 179 -6.38 5.92 25.06
CA VAL A 179 -6.17 6.55 23.76
C VAL A 179 -5.87 5.46 22.76
N THR A 180 -6.67 5.37 21.71
CA THR A 180 -6.46 4.40 20.63
C THR A 180 -5.66 5.03 19.51
N PHE A 181 -4.59 4.38 19.10
CA PHE A 181 -3.79 4.76 17.95
C PHE A 181 -3.94 3.72 16.83
N VAL A 182 -4.13 4.21 15.61
CA VAL A 182 -4.18 3.41 14.39
C VAL A 182 -2.77 3.34 13.79
N GLY A 183 -2.31 2.12 13.50
CA GLY A 183 -1.11 1.85 12.70
C GLY A 183 0.23 1.91 13.45
N LEU A 184 0.26 2.13 14.78
CA LEU A 184 1.54 2.21 15.53
C LEU A 184 2.48 1.02 15.26
N PRO A 185 2.03 -0.25 15.27
CA PRO A 185 2.93 -1.37 15.04
C PRO A 185 3.59 -1.33 13.65
N LEU A 186 2.88 -0.82 12.64
CA LEU A 186 3.38 -0.71 11.26
C LEU A 186 4.36 0.47 11.14
N ILE A 187 4.04 1.61 11.75
CA ILE A 187 4.93 2.78 11.82
C ILE A 187 6.24 2.41 12.52
N PHE A 188 6.18 1.69 13.63
CA PHE A 188 7.37 1.28 14.38
C PHE A 188 8.22 0.27 13.61
N ALA A 189 7.60 -0.68 12.92
CA ALA A 189 8.31 -1.62 12.04
C ALA A 189 9.07 -0.87 10.93
N GLU A 190 8.42 0.07 10.24
CA GLU A 190 9.03 0.89 9.19
C GLU A 190 10.24 1.68 9.72
N PHE A 191 10.08 2.36 10.86
CA PHE A 191 11.15 3.17 11.44
C PHE A 191 12.34 2.32 11.86
N ARG A 192 12.08 1.13 12.42
CA ARG A 192 13.12 0.18 12.82
C ARG A 192 13.86 -0.40 11.62
N GLU A 193 13.14 -0.82 10.58
CA GLU A 193 13.73 -1.30 9.32
C GLU A 193 14.60 -0.23 8.63
N ALA A 194 14.23 1.04 8.78
CA ALA A 194 15.02 2.19 8.33
C ALA A 194 16.20 2.56 9.25
N GLY A 195 16.45 1.80 10.33
CA GLY A 195 17.56 2.02 11.26
C GLY A 195 17.38 3.22 12.20
N ARG A 196 16.15 3.70 12.39
CA ARG A 196 15.85 4.90 13.19
C ARG A 196 15.65 4.52 14.66
N LEU A 197 16.55 4.98 15.53
CA LEU A 197 16.50 4.67 16.96
C LEU A 197 15.46 5.54 17.70
N PRO A 198 14.93 5.12 18.86
CA PRO A 198 13.96 5.89 19.63
C PRO A 198 14.63 7.04 20.44
N ASP A 199 15.30 7.92 19.72
CA ASP A 199 16.01 9.10 20.21
C ASP A 199 15.28 10.41 19.87
N ASP A 200 15.81 11.53 20.36
CA ASP A 200 15.22 12.86 20.14
C ASP A 200 15.27 13.30 18.67
N CYS A 201 16.21 12.77 17.88
CA CYS A 201 16.31 13.06 16.45
C CYS A 201 15.15 12.44 15.66
N THR A 202 14.71 11.25 16.05
CA THR A 202 13.63 10.51 15.39
C THR A 202 12.24 10.96 15.84
N LYS A 203 12.15 11.58 17.03
CA LYS A 203 10.90 12.03 17.68
C LYS A 203 10.00 12.83 16.74
N ALA A 204 10.52 13.86 16.08
CA ALA A 204 9.71 14.74 15.22
C ALA A 204 9.13 13.99 14.00
N GLU A 205 9.95 13.16 13.36
CA GLU A 205 9.54 12.42 12.17
C GLU A 205 8.55 11.29 12.51
N LEU A 206 8.75 10.62 13.64
CA LEU A 206 7.83 9.61 14.16
C LEU A 206 6.45 10.22 14.43
N MET A 207 6.41 11.37 15.11
CA MET A 207 5.15 12.03 15.40
C MET A 207 4.45 12.57 14.16
N ALA A 208 5.20 13.06 13.17
CA ALA A 208 4.64 13.43 11.88
C ALA A 208 3.96 12.23 11.21
N ALA A 209 4.57 11.04 11.26
CA ALA A 209 3.97 9.82 10.72
C ALA A 209 2.71 9.37 11.49
N VAL A 210 2.73 9.45 12.83
CA VAL A 210 1.59 9.06 13.69
C VAL A 210 0.39 9.99 13.49
N ARG A 211 0.61 11.31 13.40
CA ARG A 211 -0.47 12.31 13.30
C ARG A 211 -1.29 12.22 12.01
N ILE A 212 -0.77 11.57 10.96
CA ILE A 212 -1.50 11.39 9.69
C ILE A 212 -2.81 10.62 9.89
N TYR A 213 -2.83 9.64 10.80
CA TYR A 213 -4.01 8.80 11.07
C TYR A 213 -4.57 8.95 12.48
N ASN A 214 -3.89 9.72 13.32
CA ASN A 214 -4.24 9.91 14.73
C ASN A 214 -4.27 11.42 15.00
N PRO A 215 -5.29 12.15 14.54
CA PRO A 215 -5.42 13.56 14.88
C PRO A 215 -5.69 13.70 16.39
N PHE A 216 -4.81 14.41 17.08
CA PHE A 216 -5.00 14.85 18.47
C PHE A 216 -4.69 16.35 18.59
N ALA A 217 -5.31 17.01 19.56
CA ALA A 217 -5.15 18.43 19.81
C ALA A 217 -3.72 18.78 20.24
N ASP A 218 -3.26 19.98 19.89
CA ASP A 218 -1.89 20.43 20.20
C ASP A 218 -1.68 20.69 21.70
N ASP A 219 -2.75 20.95 22.44
CA ASP A 219 -2.72 21.23 23.89
C ASP A 219 -2.09 20.09 24.70
N ASP A 220 -2.15 18.85 24.19
CA ASP A 220 -1.56 17.65 24.81
C ASP A 220 -0.37 17.08 24.01
N ALA A 221 0.11 17.76 22.97
CA ALA A 221 1.06 17.18 21.99
C ALA A 221 2.33 16.60 22.62
N ALA A 222 2.86 17.23 23.67
CA ALA A 222 4.03 16.72 24.39
C ALA A 222 3.74 15.36 25.05
N SER A 223 2.60 15.25 25.74
CA SER A 223 2.14 14.04 26.42
C SER A 223 1.92 12.88 25.45
N TYR A 224 1.28 13.14 24.29
CA TYR A 224 1.12 12.14 23.23
C TYR A 224 2.46 11.70 22.66
N THR A 225 3.39 12.65 22.49
CA THR A 225 4.70 12.35 21.95
C THR A 225 5.51 11.44 22.87
N ASP A 226 5.57 11.77 24.15
CA ASP A 226 6.34 10.98 25.11
C ASP A 226 5.76 9.57 25.26
N LEU A 227 4.42 9.43 25.20
CA LEU A 227 3.74 8.14 25.21
C LEU A 227 4.07 7.29 23.98
N VAL A 228 4.00 7.87 22.77
CA VAL A 228 4.33 7.17 21.52
C VAL A 228 5.81 6.76 21.50
N LEU A 229 6.70 7.64 21.96
CA LEU A 229 8.14 7.38 22.00
C LEU A 229 8.48 6.27 23.01
N GLN A 230 7.82 6.24 24.17
CA GLN A 230 7.96 5.16 25.14
C GLN A 230 7.50 3.82 24.56
N GLU A 231 6.36 3.79 23.86
CA GLU A 231 5.90 2.56 23.21
C GLU A 231 6.85 2.13 22.08
N TYR A 232 7.43 3.07 21.33
CA TYR A 232 8.43 2.75 20.30
C TYR A 232 9.70 2.14 20.91
N ARG A 233 10.19 2.65 22.06
CA ARG A 233 11.29 2.02 22.81
C ARG A 233 10.96 0.58 23.19
N ALA A 234 9.79 0.37 23.79
CA ALA A 234 9.33 -0.96 24.17
C ALA A 234 9.17 -1.90 22.96
N TYR A 235 8.74 -1.39 21.80
CA TYR A 235 8.70 -2.15 20.55
C TYR A 235 10.10 -2.60 20.13
N CYS A 236 11.08 -1.69 20.11
CA CYS A 236 12.46 -2.00 19.76
C CYS A 236 13.08 -3.07 20.68
N GLU A 237 12.90 -2.94 22.00
CA GLU A 237 13.36 -3.91 23.00
C GLU A 237 12.75 -5.31 22.80
N ARG A 238 11.45 -5.39 22.47
CA ARG A 238 10.73 -6.66 22.30
C ARG A 238 11.07 -7.43 21.03
N SER A 239 11.61 -6.77 20.01
CA SER A 239 11.98 -7.43 18.75
C SER A 239 13.49 -7.68 18.61
N HIS A 240 14.21 -7.73 19.75
CA HIS A 240 15.56 -8.28 19.86
C HIS A 240 15.55 -9.80 20.07
#